data_AF-A0A951DQF5-F1
#
_entry.id   AF-A0A951DQF5-F1
#
_cell.length_a   1.000
_cell.length_b   1.000
_cell.length_c   1.000
_cell.angle_alpha   90.00
_cell.angle_beta   90.00
_cell.angle_gamma   90.00
#
_symmetry.space_group_name_H-M   'P 1'
#
loop_
_entity.id
_entity.type
_entity.pdbx_description
1 polymer ?
#
loop_
_entity_poly.entity_id
_entity_poly.type
_entity_poly.pdbx_seq_one_letter_code
_entity_poly.pdbx_strand_id
1 'polypeptide(L)'
;MTMLSPAATFHAELREQLASVGRALSTQRALLWLTRGAAAGSVIVLGIVIWAWTRDGVSSLPLGGIVALPFVLGLIVALATLLVKQDNRELARRIDRAAHLQERSTTALELGARGDEFPLAVAQMRDAVEHLRRVDMLHAFPLRAPKNELLTIFFVTLIAVLVGVSPNPWLLRARASNPAITTAREEAQRVERLADSIQSQNPDIDMLRQLVSQGARTMDARSNEPDAALNALQDLEDQIRQMSAGDDQLASALSAIASALAQDPATQQLANAINTGDMR
;
A
#
# COMPACT_ATOMS: atom_id res chain seq x y z
N MET A 1 -40.76 -32.84 33.37
CA MET A 1 -39.35 -33.22 33.14
C MET A 1 -39.35 -34.60 32.52
N THR A 2 -39.28 -34.69 31.19
CA THR A 2 -39.14 -35.98 30.49
C THR A 2 -37.71 -36.45 30.71
N MET A 3 -37.53 -37.49 31.54
CA MET A 3 -36.23 -38.15 31.64
C MET A 3 -35.93 -38.77 30.28
N LEU A 4 -34.94 -38.22 29.57
CA LEU A 4 -34.42 -38.82 28.35
C LEU A 4 -33.85 -40.20 28.70
N SER A 5 -34.01 -41.16 27.80
CA SER A 5 -33.41 -42.48 28.01
C SER A 5 -31.88 -42.37 28.08
N PRO A 6 -31.20 -43.29 28.80
CA PRO A 6 -29.74 -43.24 28.93
C PRO A 6 -29.03 -43.16 27.57
N ALA A 7 -29.50 -43.90 26.55
CA ALA A 7 -28.95 -43.84 25.20
C ALA A 7 -29.12 -42.45 24.56
N ALA A 8 -30.28 -41.81 24.72
CA ALA A 8 -30.51 -40.46 24.22
C ALA A 8 -29.61 -39.43 24.89
N THR A 9 -29.35 -39.57 26.21
CA THR A 9 -28.43 -38.67 26.92
C THR A 9 -26.99 -38.81 26.44
N PHE A 10 -26.45 -40.02 26.33
CA PHE A 10 -25.09 -40.23 25.84
C PHE A 10 -24.93 -39.85 24.37
N HIS A 11 -25.95 -40.07 23.54
CA HIS A 11 -25.92 -39.64 22.14
C HIS A 11 -25.86 -38.11 22.01
N ALA A 12 -26.62 -37.39 22.86
CA ALA A 12 -26.59 -35.93 22.90
C ALA A 12 -25.22 -35.41 23.38
N GLU A 13 -24.67 -35.99 24.44
CA GLU A 13 -23.35 -35.62 24.98
C GLU A 13 -22.23 -35.88 23.96
N LEU A 14 -22.27 -37.02 23.25
CA LEU A 14 -21.33 -37.32 22.18
C LEU A 14 -21.41 -36.30 21.05
N ARG A 15 -22.62 -35.92 20.61
CA ARG A 15 -22.81 -34.89 19.58
C ARG A 15 -22.33 -33.52 20.02
N GLU A 16 -22.52 -33.15 21.28
CA GLU A 16 -22.04 -31.88 21.83
C GLU A 16 -20.51 -31.83 21.84
N GLN A 17 -19.86 -32.90 22.30
CA GLN A 17 -18.40 -33.02 22.29
C GLN A 17 -17.86 -32.95 20.85
N LEU A 18 -18.45 -33.69 19.92
CA LEU A 18 -18.08 -33.64 18.50
C LEU A 18 -18.29 -32.24 17.90
N ALA A 19 -19.37 -31.54 18.26
CA ALA A 19 -19.63 -30.18 17.80
C ALA A 19 -18.61 -29.16 18.34
N SER A 20 -18.14 -29.34 19.58
CA SER A 20 -17.05 -28.53 20.14
C SER A 20 -15.74 -28.72 19.35
N VAL A 21 -15.40 -29.96 19.01
CA VAL A 21 -14.23 -30.29 18.16
C VAL A 21 -14.41 -29.72 16.75
N GLY A 22 -15.61 -29.83 16.18
CA GLY A 22 -15.93 -29.25 14.87
C GLY A 22 -15.71 -27.74 14.82
N ARG A 23 -16.04 -27.02 15.90
CA ARG A 23 -15.76 -25.58 16.04
C ARG A 23 -14.27 -25.28 16.17
N ALA A 24 -13.52 -26.08 16.92
CA ALA A 24 -12.06 -25.94 16.99
C ALA A 24 -11.40 -26.16 15.62
N LEU A 25 -11.85 -27.16 14.87
CA LEU A 25 -11.34 -27.43 13.52
C LEU A 25 -11.77 -26.36 12.50
N SER A 26 -12.97 -25.80 12.63
CA SER A 26 -13.41 -24.71 11.77
C SER A 26 -12.64 -23.41 12.04
N THR A 27 -12.34 -23.09 13.30
CA THR A 27 -11.49 -21.94 13.66
C THR A 27 -10.06 -22.09 13.15
N GLN A 28 -9.47 -23.28 13.26
CA GLN A 28 -8.16 -23.57 12.66
C GLN A 28 -8.20 -23.39 11.13
N ARG A 29 -9.23 -23.91 10.47
CA ARG A 29 -9.40 -23.77 9.02
C ARG A 29 -9.62 -22.31 8.61
N ALA A 30 -10.40 -21.56 9.38
CA ALA A 30 -10.63 -20.14 9.15
C ALA A 30 -9.32 -19.36 9.25
N LEU A 31 -8.48 -19.65 10.25
CA LEU A 31 -7.16 -19.03 10.38
C LEU A 31 -6.24 -19.35 9.19
N LEU A 32 -6.25 -20.60 8.70
CA LEU A 32 -5.51 -20.98 7.50
C LEU A 32 -6.01 -20.27 6.24
N TRP A 33 -7.32 -20.14 6.04
CA TRP A 33 -7.86 -19.40 4.89
C TRP A 33 -7.64 -17.89 5.01
N LEU A 34 -7.68 -17.34 6.21
CA LEU A 34 -7.37 -15.93 6.47
C LEU A 34 -5.92 -15.62 6.11
N THR A 35 -4.97 -16.44 6.58
CA THR A 35 -3.54 -16.29 6.27
C THR A 35 -3.25 -16.47 4.78
N ARG A 36 -3.89 -17.46 4.12
CA ARG A 36 -3.77 -17.65 2.66
C ARG A 36 -4.38 -16.49 1.87
N GLY A 37 -5.54 -15.99 2.30
CA GLY A 37 -6.18 -14.82 1.71
C GLY A 37 -5.30 -13.58 1.83
N ALA A 38 -4.70 -13.36 3.00
CA ALA A 38 -3.73 -12.28 3.21
C ALA A 38 -2.47 -12.43 2.34
N ALA A 39 -1.93 -13.64 2.22
CA ALA A 39 -0.78 -13.91 1.33
C ALA A 39 -1.12 -13.65 -0.14
N ALA A 40 -2.20 -14.21 -0.66
CA ALA A 40 -2.65 -13.97 -2.03
C ALA A 40 -2.96 -12.48 -2.27
N GLY A 41 -3.60 -11.84 -1.30
CA GLY A 41 -3.90 -10.42 -1.33
C GLY A 41 -2.67 -9.54 -1.42
N SER A 42 -1.66 -9.83 -0.59
CA SER A 42 -0.40 -9.11 -0.62
C SER A 42 0.25 -9.16 -2.01
N VAL A 43 0.24 -10.31 -2.67
CA VAL A 43 0.81 -10.48 -4.02
C VAL A 43 0.04 -9.67 -5.06
N ILE A 44 -1.29 -9.66 -4.99
CA ILE A 44 -2.14 -8.85 -5.89
C ILE A 44 -1.85 -7.36 -5.69
N VAL A 45 -1.80 -6.91 -4.44
CA VAL A 45 -1.48 -5.52 -4.10
C VAL A 45 -0.11 -5.14 -4.64
N LEU A 46 0.90 -5.99 -4.46
CA LEU A 46 2.24 -5.74 -4.99
C LEU A 46 2.22 -5.61 -6.53
N GLY A 47 1.49 -6.48 -7.22
CA GLY A 47 1.32 -6.39 -8.67
C GLY A 47 0.67 -5.07 -9.11
N ILE A 48 -0.34 -4.60 -8.39
CA ILE A 48 -1.01 -3.33 -8.68
C ILE A 48 -0.09 -2.14 -8.37
N VAL A 49 0.67 -2.18 -7.27
CA VAL A 49 1.66 -1.15 -6.94
C VAL A 49 2.71 -1.05 -8.04
N ILE A 50 3.26 -2.19 -8.50
CA ILE A 50 4.22 -2.22 -9.60
C ILE A 50 3.60 -1.66 -10.88
N TRP A 51 2.38 -2.08 -11.22
CA TRP A 51 1.67 -1.59 -12.40
C TRP A 51 1.42 -0.07 -12.34
N ALA A 52 0.93 0.43 -11.20
CA ALA A 52 0.70 1.86 -10.99
C ALA A 52 2.00 2.67 -11.10
N TRP A 53 3.10 2.14 -10.57
CA TRP A 53 4.43 2.74 -10.65
C TRP A 53 4.94 2.86 -12.10
N THR A 54 4.55 1.95 -13.01
CA THR A 54 4.91 2.02 -14.44
C THR A 54 4.09 3.01 -15.28
N ARG A 55 2.94 3.48 -14.78
CA ARG A 55 1.97 4.28 -15.56
C ARG A 55 1.75 5.70 -15.02
N ASP A 56 2.53 6.11 -14.02
CA ASP A 56 2.36 7.39 -13.30
C ASP A 56 0.96 7.60 -12.70
N GLY A 57 0.18 6.51 -12.58
CA GLY A 57 -1.21 6.52 -12.11
C GLY A 57 -1.37 6.42 -10.59
N VAL A 58 -0.27 6.48 -9.84
CA VAL A 58 -0.28 6.29 -8.38
C VAL A 58 -1.09 7.39 -7.68
N SER A 59 -1.14 8.61 -8.22
CA SER A 59 -1.85 9.73 -7.61
C SER A 59 -3.38 9.66 -7.71
N SER A 60 -3.95 8.87 -8.63
CA SER A 60 -5.42 8.79 -8.84
C SER A 60 -6.04 7.48 -8.36
N LEU A 61 -5.23 6.50 -7.98
CA LEU A 61 -5.72 5.21 -7.52
C LEU A 61 -6.12 5.28 -6.04
N PRO A 62 -7.34 4.87 -5.66
CA PRO A 62 -7.72 4.73 -4.26
C PRO A 62 -6.98 3.53 -3.66
N LEU A 63 -5.70 3.74 -3.31
CA LEU A 63 -4.80 2.72 -2.74
C LEU A 63 -5.45 2.00 -1.56
N GLY A 64 -6.20 2.72 -0.71
CA GLY A 64 -6.92 2.13 0.41
C GLY A 64 -7.94 1.06 0.00
N GLY A 65 -8.71 1.28 -1.08
CA GLY A 65 -9.72 0.33 -1.56
C GLY A 65 -9.12 -0.91 -2.21
N ILE A 66 -8.05 -0.71 -2.98
CA ILE A 66 -7.33 -1.79 -3.68
C ILE A 66 -6.62 -2.71 -2.68
N VAL A 67 -6.01 -2.12 -1.65
CA VAL A 67 -5.40 -2.88 -0.57
C VAL A 67 -6.45 -3.59 0.24
N ALA A 68 -7.56 -2.94 0.60
CA ALA A 68 -8.59 -3.54 1.46
C ALA A 68 -9.31 -4.74 0.81
N LEU A 69 -9.56 -4.70 -0.51
CA LEU A 69 -10.37 -5.70 -1.21
C LEU A 69 -9.92 -7.16 -0.95
N PRO A 70 -8.65 -7.55 -1.15
CA PRO A 70 -8.26 -8.94 -0.93
C PRO A 70 -8.23 -9.35 0.56
N PHE A 71 -7.97 -8.43 1.49
CA PHE A 71 -8.10 -8.74 2.93
C PHE A 71 -9.56 -8.97 3.29
N VAL A 72 -10.48 -8.16 2.76
CA VAL A 72 -11.92 -8.33 2.94
C VAL A 72 -12.37 -9.66 2.34
N LEU A 73 -11.91 -10.01 1.14
CA LEU A 73 -12.25 -11.28 0.50
C LEU A 73 -11.72 -12.49 1.31
N GLY A 74 -10.47 -12.41 1.78
CA GLY A 74 -9.88 -13.42 2.65
C GLY A 74 -10.64 -13.56 3.98
N LEU A 75 -11.08 -12.43 4.55
CA LEU A 75 -11.90 -12.41 5.75
C LEU A 75 -13.27 -13.04 5.51
N ILE A 76 -13.94 -12.73 4.39
CA ILE A 76 -15.23 -13.33 4.02
C ILE A 76 -15.10 -14.84 3.88
N VAL A 77 -14.06 -15.33 3.18
CA VAL A 77 -13.82 -16.78 3.04
C VAL A 77 -13.55 -17.42 4.40
N ALA A 78 -12.74 -16.79 5.26
CA ALA A 78 -12.49 -17.26 6.62
C ALA A 78 -13.79 -17.35 7.44
N LEU A 79 -14.62 -16.30 7.42
CA LEU A 79 -15.92 -16.31 8.11
C LEU A 79 -16.87 -17.36 7.53
N ALA A 80 -16.91 -17.50 6.20
CA ALA A 80 -17.74 -18.52 5.55
C ALA A 80 -17.36 -19.93 6.02
N THR A 81 -16.07 -20.21 6.24
CA THR A 81 -15.64 -21.52 6.76
C THR A 81 -16.08 -21.80 8.20
N LEU A 82 -16.36 -20.76 9.01
CA LEU A 82 -16.93 -20.94 10.35
C LEU A 82 -18.41 -21.36 10.30
N LEU A 83 -19.12 -20.99 9.24
CA LEU A 83 -20.54 -21.30 9.04
C LEU A 83 -20.78 -22.69 8.43
N VAL A 84 -19.75 -23.33 7.87
CA VAL A 84 -19.85 -24.68 7.30
C VAL A 84 -20.02 -25.70 8.42
N LYS A 85 -21.23 -26.27 8.53
CA LYS A 85 -21.51 -27.40 9.42
C LYS A 85 -20.70 -28.62 8.98
N GLN A 86 -20.00 -29.24 9.92
CA GLN A 86 -19.28 -30.49 9.68
C GLN A 86 -20.18 -31.68 9.99
N ASP A 87 -20.07 -32.74 9.19
CA ASP A 87 -20.76 -34.00 9.46
C ASP A 87 -20.16 -34.67 10.70
N ASN A 88 -21.01 -34.95 11.69
CA ASN A 88 -20.62 -35.61 12.94
C ASN A 88 -19.97 -36.97 12.71
N ARG A 89 -20.32 -37.70 11.63
CA ARG A 89 -19.70 -38.98 11.28
C ARG A 89 -18.27 -38.82 10.78
N GLU A 90 -18.01 -37.81 9.97
CA GLU A 90 -16.65 -37.50 9.50
C GLU A 90 -15.77 -36.99 10.65
N LEU A 91 -16.36 -36.21 11.56
CA LEU A 91 -15.69 -35.77 12.78
C LEU A 91 -15.30 -36.94 13.69
N ALA A 92 -16.22 -37.85 13.97
CA ALA A 92 -15.96 -39.06 14.74
C ALA A 92 -14.80 -39.88 14.14
N ARG A 93 -14.84 -40.15 12.82
CA ARG A 93 -13.76 -40.85 12.11
C ARG A 93 -12.41 -40.12 12.12
N ARG A 94 -12.41 -38.79 12.18
CA ARG A 94 -11.17 -38.00 12.29
C ARG A 94 -10.58 -38.07 13.69
N ILE A 95 -11.44 -37.96 14.71
CA ILE A 95 -11.03 -38.03 16.12
C ILE A 95 -10.57 -39.45 16.46
N ASP A 96 -11.27 -40.49 15.99
CA ASP A 96 -10.87 -41.88 16.21
C ASP A 96 -9.46 -42.15 15.67
N ARG A 97 -9.11 -41.57 14.52
CA ARG A 97 -7.77 -41.67 13.94
C ARG A 97 -6.73 -40.82 14.66
N ALA A 98 -7.08 -39.58 15.03
CA ALA A 98 -6.14 -38.64 15.66
C ALA A 98 -5.83 -39.00 17.12
N ALA A 99 -6.80 -39.54 17.85
CA ALA A 99 -6.69 -39.93 19.25
C ALA A 99 -6.57 -41.46 19.46
N HIS A 100 -6.40 -42.23 18.38
CA HIS A 100 -6.27 -43.69 18.40
C HIS A 100 -7.41 -44.42 19.13
N LEU A 101 -8.65 -43.92 19.03
CA LEU A 101 -9.81 -44.49 19.73
C LEU A 101 -10.42 -45.71 19.03
N GLN A 102 -9.82 -46.23 17.95
CA GLN A 102 -10.21 -47.50 17.31
C GLN A 102 -11.72 -47.60 17.01
N GLU A 103 -12.29 -46.62 16.30
CA GLU A 103 -13.71 -46.55 15.90
C GLU A 103 -14.72 -46.39 17.05
N ARG A 104 -14.29 -46.24 18.31
CA ARG A 104 -15.20 -46.14 19.47
C ARG A 104 -16.19 -44.98 19.35
N SER A 105 -15.76 -43.80 18.88
CA SER A 105 -16.68 -42.66 18.74
C SER A 105 -17.62 -42.84 17.54
N THR A 106 -17.15 -43.46 16.46
CA THR A 106 -17.97 -43.79 15.30
C THR A 106 -19.05 -44.83 15.65
N THR A 107 -18.68 -45.93 16.31
CA THR A 107 -19.63 -46.96 16.76
C THR A 107 -20.65 -46.42 17.76
N ALA A 108 -20.22 -45.62 18.75
CA ALA A 108 -21.14 -45.00 19.70
C ALA A 108 -22.14 -44.05 19.03
N LEU A 109 -21.71 -43.32 17.98
CA LEU A 109 -22.58 -42.45 17.22
C LEU A 109 -23.63 -43.24 16.41
N GLU A 110 -23.25 -44.40 15.86
CA GLU A 110 -24.17 -45.29 15.13
C GLU A 110 -25.21 -45.93 16.06
N LEU A 111 -24.78 -46.47 17.21
CA LEU A 111 -25.68 -47.06 18.22
C LEU A 111 -26.70 -46.05 18.71
N GLY A 112 -26.25 -44.82 19.02
CA GLY A 112 -27.15 -43.75 19.43
C GLY A 112 -28.08 -43.25 18.34
N ALA A 113 -27.65 -43.27 17.07
CA ALA A 113 -28.50 -42.91 15.94
C ALA A 113 -29.58 -43.97 15.65
N ARG A 114 -29.32 -45.24 15.98
CA ARG A 114 -30.30 -46.34 15.89
C ARG A 114 -31.26 -46.38 17.08
N GLY A 115 -30.93 -45.71 18.18
CA GLY A 115 -31.71 -45.75 19.42
C GLY A 115 -31.57 -47.07 20.15
N ASP A 116 -30.40 -47.72 20.05
CA ASP A 116 -30.14 -49.01 20.68
C ASP A 116 -29.98 -48.85 22.21
N GLU A 117 -30.88 -49.44 22.99
CA GLU A 117 -30.92 -49.30 24.46
C GLU A 117 -30.46 -50.54 25.25
N PHE A 118 -29.94 -51.57 24.56
CA PHE A 118 -29.45 -52.76 25.25
C PHE A 118 -28.23 -52.44 26.13
N PRO A 119 -28.02 -53.15 27.26
CA PRO A 119 -27.00 -52.79 28.26
C PRO A 119 -25.58 -52.61 27.69
N LEU A 120 -25.22 -53.42 26.68
CA LEU A 120 -23.93 -53.31 26.01
C LEU A 120 -23.80 -52.04 25.15
N ALA A 121 -24.86 -51.62 24.45
CA ALA A 121 -24.85 -50.38 23.66
C ALA A 121 -24.64 -49.17 24.55
N VAL A 122 -25.42 -49.09 25.65
CA VAL A 122 -25.30 -47.98 26.61
C VAL A 122 -23.90 -47.95 27.25
N ALA A 123 -23.32 -49.11 27.56
CA ALA A 123 -21.97 -49.20 28.07
C ALA A 123 -20.91 -48.73 27.06
N GLN A 124 -21.05 -49.10 25.79
CA GLN A 124 -20.14 -48.66 24.71
C GLN A 124 -20.23 -47.16 24.46
N MET A 125 -21.45 -46.59 24.48
CA MET A 125 -21.65 -45.15 24.32
C MET A 125 -21.05 -44.37 25.49
N ARG A 126 -21.22 -44.85 26.72
CA ARG A 126 -20.60 -44.26 27.91
C ARG A 126 -19.07 -44.32 27.84
N ASP A 127 -18.51 -45.48 27.46
CA ASP A 127 -17.05 -45.65 27.29
C ASP A 127 -16.48 -44.67 26.26
N ALA A 128 -17.16 -44.50 25.12
CA ALA A 128 -16.75 -43.57 24.08
C ALA A 128 -16.78 -42.11 24.56
N VAL A 129 -17.82 -41.70 25.29
CA VAL A 129 -17.91 -40.35 25.87
C VAL A 129 -16.78 -40.11 26.88
N GLU A 130 -16.51 -41.08 27.75
CA GLU A 130 -15.46 -40.95 28.76
C GLU A 130 -14.06 -40.86 28.15
N HIS A 131 -13.77 -41.67 27.14
CA HIS A 131 -12.51 -41.59 26.41
C HIS A 131 -12.40 -40.28 25.64
N LEU A 132 -13.47 -39.82 24.98
CA LEU A 132 -13.49 -38.57 24.25
C LEU A 132 -13.23 -37.36 25.16
N ARG A 133 -13.75 -37.35 26.39
CA ARG A 133 -13.50 -36.29 27.40
C ARG A 133 -12.03 -36.23 27.84
N ARG A 134 -11.30 -37.34 27.75
CA ARG A 134 -9.89 -37.43 28.13
C ARG A 134 -8.93 -37.07 26.99
N VAL A 135 -9.43 -36.92 25.77
CA VAL A 135 -8.61 -36.51 24.62
C VAL A 135 -8.26 -35.03 24.75
N ASP A 136 -6.96 -34.73 24.84
CA ASP A 136 -6.47 -33.37 24.70
C ASP A 136 -6.53 -32.94 23.23
N MET A 137 -7.46 -32.05 22.91
CA MET A 137 -7.69 -31.58 21.55
C MET A 137 -6.49 -30.83 20.97
N LEU A 138 -5.74 -30.09 21.81
CA LEU A 138 -4.57 -29.33 21.35
C LEU A 138 -3.42 -30.27 20.94
N HIS A 139 -3.35 -31.43 21.58
CA HIS A 139 -2.38 -32.47 21.24
C HIS A 139 -2.82 -33.29 20.02
N ALA A 140 -4.10 -33.65 19.93
CA ALA A 140 -4.65 -34.40 18.80
C ALA A 140 -4.69 -33.58 17.49
N PHE A 141 -4.89 -32.26 17.58
CA PHE A 141 -4.96 -31.34 16.44
C PHE A 141 -4.06 -30.11 16.67
N PRO A 142 -2.74 -30.24 16.47
CA PRO A 142 -1.82 -29.15 16.72
C PRO A 142 -2.05 -27.97 15.77
N LEU A 143 -2.06 -26.76 16.33
CA LEU A 143 -2.12 -25.50 15.58
C LEU A 143 -0.80 -25.28 14.84
N ARG A 144 -0.74 -25.73 13.58
CA ARG A 144 0.39 -25.46 12.69
C ARG A 144 0.19 -24.13 11.99
N ALA A 145 0.97 -23.13 12.40
CA ALA A 145 1.04 -21.88 11.67
C ALA A 145 1.59 -22.13 10.24
N PRO A 146 0.94 -21.61 9.20
CA PRO A 146 1.39 -21.78 7.82
C PRO A 146 2.63 -20.91 7.56
N LYS A 147 3.81 -21.46 7.88
CA LYS A 147 5.09 -20.73 7.83
C LYS A 147 5.37 -20.14 6.45
N ASN A 148 5.05 -20.87 5.38
CA ASN A 148 5.30 -20.43 4.01
C ASN A 148 4.45 -19.21 3.67
N GLU A 149 3.18 -19.21 4.06
CA GLU A 149 2.26 -18.10 3.85
C GLU A 149 2.68 -16.86 4.65
N LEU A 150 3.13 -17.03 5.90
CA LEU A 150 3.69 -15.92 6.71
C LEU A 150 4.95 -15.34 6.07
N LEU A 151 5.81 -16.20 5.54
CA LEU A 151 7.04 -15.80 4.87
C LEU A 151 6.73 -15.06 3.56
N THR A 152 5.73 -15.51 2.78
CA THR A 152 5.23 -14.77 1.61
C THR A 152 4.75 -13.38 1.99
N ILE A 153 3.91 -13.26 3.03
CA ILE A 153 3.42 -11.96 3.50
C ILE A 153 4.60 -11.05 3.86
N PHE A 154 5.57 -11.57 4.62
CA PHE A 154 6.75 -10.82 5.03
C PHE A 154 7.56 -10.29 3.84
N PHE A 155 7.92 -11.15 2.88
CA PHE A 155 8.70 -10.75 1.71
C PHE A 155 7.94 -9.79 0.80
N VAL A 156 6.65 -10.02 0.60
CA VAL A 156 5.82 -9.15 -0.22
C VAL A 156 5.68 -7.76 0.41
N THR A 157 5.44 -7.68 1.72
CA THR A 157 5.42 -6.40 2.44
C THR A 157 6.76 -5.70 2.35
N LEU A 158 7.88 -6.42 2.51
CA LEU A 158 9.22 -5.86 2.38
C LEU A 158 9.45 -5.27 0.98
N ILE A 159 9.11 -6.00 -0.08
CA ILE A 159 9.23 -5.51 -1.46
C ILE A 159 8.33 -4.30 -1.68
N ALA A 160 7.08 -4.33 -1.20
CA ALA A 160 6.15 -3.21 -1.34
C ALA A 160 6.69 -1.93 -0.68
N VAL A 161 7.29 -2.04 0.51
CA VAL A 161 7.95 -0.91 1.19
C VAL A 161 9.15 -0.42 0.39
N LEU A 162 10.00 -1.32 -0.11
CA LEU A 162 11.15 -0.95 -0.93
C LEU A 162 10.73 -0.22 -2.21
N VAL A 163 9.69 -0.70 -2.90
CA VAL A 163 9.15 -0.06 -4.11
C VAL A 163 8.54 1.30 -3.78
N GLY A 164 7.83 1.42 -2.64
CA GLY A 164 7.22 2.68 -2.21
C GLY A 164 8.22 3.76 -1.79
N VAL A 165 9.36 3.37 -1.21
CA VAL A 165 10.44 4.31 -0.81
C VAL A 165 11.40 4.60 -1.97
N SER A 166 11.52 3.69 -2.94
CA SER A 166 12.39 3.86 -4.10
C SER A 166 11.95 5.04 -4.96
N PRO A 167 12.87 5.96 -5.34
CA PRO A 167 12.60 6.96 -6.37
C PRO A 167 12.16 6.26 -7.66
N ASN A 168 11.07 6.73 -8.28
CA ASN A 168 10.57 6.14 -9.53
C ASN A 168 11.49 6.53 -10.71
N PRO A 169 12.24 5.58 -11.31
CA PRO A 169 13.16 5.85 -12.41
C PRO A 169 12.44 6.26 -13.68
N TRP A 170 11.16 5.89 -13.85
CA TRP A 170 10.36 6.29 -15.00
C TRP A 170 9.95 7.76 -14.91
N LEU A 171 9.58 8.23 -13.71
CA LEU A 171 9.33 9.66 -13.44
C LEU A 171 10.58 10.51 -13.68
N LEU A 172 11.75 10.00 -13.28
CA LEU A 172 13.04 10.68 -13.51
C LEU A 172 13.35 10.80 -15.02
N ARG A 173 13.08 9.76 -15.81
CA ARG A 173 13.24 9.80 -17.28
C ARG A 173 12.19 10.68 -17.96
N ALA A 174 10.93 10.59 -17.55
CA ALA A 174 9.85 11.40 -18.09
C ALA A 174 10.07 12.90 -17.84
N ARG A 175 10.56 13.27 -16.64
CA ARG A 175 11.05 14.62 -16.35
C ARG A 175 12.22 15.00 -17.25
N ALA A 176 13.25 14.16 -17.34
CA ALA A 176 14.42 14.45 -18.18
C ALA A 176 14.10 14.59 -19.68
N SER A 177 13.04 13.93 -20.19
CA SER A 177 12.58 14.05 -21.57
C SER A 177 11.58 15.17 -21.82
N ASN A 178 11.22 15.94 -20.80
CA ASN A 178 10.20 16.97 -20.92
C ASN A 178 10.79 18.16 -21.72
N PRO A 179 10.25 18.51 -22.91
CA PRO A 179 10.82 19.55 -23.76
C PRO A 179 10.89 20.91 -23.07
N ALA A 180 10.04 21.16 -22.07
CA ALA A 180 10.10 22.36 -21.24
C ALA A 180 11.45 22.53 -20.50
N ILE A 181 12.12 21.43 -20.10
CA ILE A 181 13.42 21.49 -19.41
C ILE A 181 14.53 21.84 -20.39
N THR A 182 14.49 21.30 -21.62
CA THR A 182 15.45 21.67 -22.66
C THR A 182 15.28 23.14 -23.07
N THR A 183 14.03 23.61 -23.20
CA THR A 183 13.75 25.01 -23.52
C THR A 183 14.20 25.95 -22.39
N ALA A 184 13.91 25.63 -21.12
CA ALA A 184 14.36 26.40 -19.97
C ALA A 184 15.90 26.46 -19.84
N ARG A 185 16.61 25.37 -20.19
CA ARG A 185 18.08 25.33 -20.22
C ARG A 185 18.67 26.21 -21.30
N GLU A 186 18.11 26.13 -22.51
CA GLU A 186 18.54 26.96 -23.63
C GLU A 186 18.28 28.45 -23.33
N GLU A 187 17.17 28.76 -22.66
CA GLU A 187 16.82 30.11 -22.20
C GLU A 187 17.79 30.62 -21.13
N ALA A 188 18.07 29.85 -20.08
CA ALA A 188 19.03 30.23 -19.05
C ALA A 188 20.42 30.53 -19.64
N GLN A 189 20.88 29.70 -20.59
CA GLN A 189 22.15 29.93 -21.28
C GLN A 189 22.13 31.21 -22.16
N ARG A 190 20.97 31.58 -22.73
CA ARG A 190 20.86 32.82 -23.51
C ARG A 190 20.84 34.05 -22.61
N VAL A 191 20.15 33.99 -21.47
CA VAL A 191 20.14 35.07 -20.46
C VAL A 191 21.54 35.28 -19.90
N GLU A 192 22.29 34.21 -19.63
CA GLU A 192 23.68 34.32 -19.15
C GLU A 192 24.61 34.94 -20.20
N ARG A 193 24.46 34.59 -21.49
CA ARG A 193 25.19 35.26 -22.59
C ARG A 193 24.83 36.73 -22.73
N LEU A 194 23.55 37.08 -22.53
CA LEU A 194 23.09 38.46 -22.59
C LEU A 194 23.68 39.28 -21.44
N ALA A 195 23.63 38.73 -20.22
CA ALA A 195 24.30 39.31 -19.06
C ALA A 195 25.80 39.50 -19.32
N ASP A 196 26.45 38.52 -19.96
CA ASP A 196 27.87 38.60 -20.27
C ASP A 196 28.25 39.68 -21.30
N SER A 197 27.31 40.00 -22.20
CA SER A 197 27.46 41.05 -23.20
C SER A 197 27.29 42.48 -22.66
N ILE A 198 26.76 42.62 -21.44
CA ILE A 198 26.69 43.92 -20.75
C ILE A 198 28.08 44.25 -20.22
N GLN A 199 28.77 45.12 -20.95
CA GLN A 199 30.09 45.64 -20.58
C GLN A 199 29.94 47.10 -20.19
N SER A 200 30.02 47.38 -18.89
CA SER A 200 29.87 48.73 -18.33
C SER A 200 31.03 49.05 -17.40
N GLN A 201 31.37 50.34 -17.28
CA GLN A 201 32.38 50.83 -16.32
C GLN A 201 31.74 51.26 -14.99
N ASN A 202 30.42 51.08 -14.83
CA ASN A 202 29.69 51.43 -13.62
C ASN A 202 29.52 50.22 -12.69
N PRO A 203 29.89 50.33 -11.40
CA PRO A 203 29.84 49.24 -10.43
C PRO A 203 28.41 48.71 -10.18
N ASP A 204 27.40 49.57 -10.30
CA ASP A 204 26.00 49.17 -10.09
C ASP A 204 25.45 48.30 -11.25
N ILE A 205 25.98 48.49 -12.46
CA ILE A 205 25.62 47.66 -13.63
C ILE A 205 26.30 46.28 -13.55
N ASP A 206 27.51 46.22 -12.99
CA ASP A 206 28.20 44.95 -12.73
C ASP A 206 27.47 44.11 -11.67
N MET A 207 26.93 44.75 -10.63
CA MET A 207 26.11 44.08 -9.62
C MET A 207 24.81 43.53 -10.22
N LEU A 208 24.16 44.28 -11.11
CA LEU A 208 22.98 43.81 -11.84
C LEU A 208 23.29 42.60 -12.73
N ARG A 209 24.41 42.63 -13.47
CA ARG A 209 24.90 41.51 -14.28
C ARG A 209 25.11 40.26 -13.42
N GLN A 210 25.71 40.42 -12.25
CA GLN A 210 25.95 39.30 -11.33
C GLN A 210 24.63 38.71 -10.81
N LEU A 211 23.65 39.54 -10.45
CA LEU A 211 22.32 39.06 -10.07
C LEU A 211 21.60 38.32 -11.21
N VAL A 212 21.58 38.86 -12.42
CA VAL A 212 20.91 38.23 -13.57
C VAL A 212 21.58 36.90 -13.93
N SER A 213 22.91 36.83 -13.89
CA SER A 213 23.64 35.56 -14.10
C SER A 213 23.37 34.54 -13.00
N GLN A 214 23.26 34.99 -11.75
CA GLN A 214 22.89 34.13 -10.62
C GLN A 214 21.45 33.61 -10.77
N GLY A 215 20.51 34.46 -11.19
CA GLY A 215 19.13 34.10 -11.52
C GLY A 215 19.05 33.04 -12.61
N ALA A 216 19.78 33.23 -13.72
CA ALA A 216 19.86 32.28 -14.82
C ALA A 216 20.39 30.91 -14.34
N ARG A 217 21.45 30.90 -13.52
CA ARG A 217 22.00 29.66 -12.93
C ARG A 217 21.04 28.98 -11.97
N THR A 218 20.32 29.74 -11.15
CA THR A 218 19.32 29.17 -10.23
C THR A 218 18.13 28.58 -10.98
N MET A 219 17.72 29.21 -12.08
CA MET A 219 16.66 28.71 -12.96
C MET A 219 17.09 27.45 -13.70
N ASP A 220 18.33 27.37 -14.20
CA ASP A 220 18.88 26.13 -14.78
C ASP A 220 19.00 25.01 -13.74
N ALA A 221 19.53 25.31 -12.56
CA ALA A 221 19.66 24.36 -11.47
C ALA A 221 18.30 23.80 -10.99
N ARG A 222 17.24 24.61 -11.06
CA ARG A 222 15.87 24.26 -10.67
C ARG A 222 14.94 23.96 -11.84
N SER A 223 15.46 23.83 -13.06
CA SER A 223 14.68 23.54 -14.27
C SER A 223 13.83 22.27 -14.18
N ASN A 224 14.14 21.36 -13.26
CA ASN A 224 13.40 20.14 -12.99
C ASN A 224 12.13 20.32 -12.11
N GLU A 225 11.94 21.50 -11.52
CA GLU A 225 10.86 21.81 -10.58
C GLU A 225 10.17 23.13 -10.99
N PRO A 226 9.04 23.08 -11.72
CA PRO A 226 8.41 24.28 -12.27
C PRO A 226 8.01 25.31 -11.20
N ASP A 227 7.51 24.85 -10.05
CA ASP A 227 7.18 25.75 -8.93
C ASP A 227 8.43 26.39 -8.31
N ALA A 228 9.53 25.65 -8.23
CA ALA A 228 10.78 26.15 -7.66
C ALA A 228 11.54 27.09 -8.60
N ALA A 229 11.37 26.92 -9.92
CA ALA A 229 11.86 27.84 -10.95
C ALA A 229 11.06 29.16 -10.94
N LEU A 230 9.73 29.10 -10.80
CA LEU A 230 8.89 30.30 -10.66
C LEU A 230 9.21 31.09 -9.39
N ASN A 231 9.40 30.41 -8.26
CA ASN A 231 9.83 31.07 -7.01
C ASN A 231 11.20 31.73 -7.16
N ALA A 232 12.15 31.09 -7.87
CA ALA A 232 13.47 31.67 -8.10
C ALA A 232 13.41 32.94 -8.99
N LEU A 233 12.45 33.00 -9.92
CA LEU A 233 12.19 34.20 -10.71
C LEU A 233 11.60 35.33 -9.87
N GLN A 234 10.68 35.02 -8.95
CA GLN A 234 10.15 35.99 -7.98
C GLN A 234 11.23 36.54 -7.04
N ASP A 235 12.11 35.68 -6.51
CA ASP A 235 13.23 36.11 -5.66
C ASP A 235 14.18 37.05 -6.40
N LEU A 236 14.46 36.77 -7.67
CA LEU A 236 15.29 37.61 -8.53
C LEU A 236 14.63 38.98 -8.78
N GLU A 237 13.32 38.97 -9.04
CA GLU A 237 12.53 40.18 -9.26
C GLU A 237 12.54 41.10 -8.04
N ASP A 238 12.32 40.55 -6.84
CA ASP A 238 12.33 41.31 -5.59
C ASP A 238 13.70 41.94 -5.29
N GLN A 239 14.79 41.25 -5.62
CA GLN A 239 16.14 41.81 -5.48
C GLN A 239 16.43 42.92 -6.49
N ILE A 240 15.97 42.77 -7.73
CA ILE A 240 16.12 43.82 -8.76
C ILE A 240 15.33 45.08 -8.38
N ARG A 241 14.12 44.93 -7.82
CA ARG A 241 13.31 46.05 -7.33
C ARG A 241 13.98 46.84 -6.20
N GLN A 242 14.66 46.15 -5.29
CA GLN A 242 15.38 46.81 -4.20
C GLN A 242 16.57 47.63 -4.71
N MET A 243 17.23 47.19 -5.79
CA MET A 243 18.34 47.92 -6.40
C MET A 243 17.90 49.07 -7.32
N SER A 244 16.76 48.93 -8.01
CA SER A 244 16.29 49.94 -8.98
C SER A 244 15.61 51.14 -8.32
N ALA A 245 15.22 51.03 -7.04
CA ALA A 245 14.63 52.11 -6.25
C ALA A 245 15.65 53.21 -5.91
N GLY A 246 16.12 53.96 -6.91
CA GLY A 246 16.96 55.14 -6.69
C GLY A 246 17.85 55.61 -7.84
N ASP A 247 17.93 54.90 -8.97
CA ASP A 247 18.92 55.21 -10.01
C ASP A 247 18.38 55.07 -11.46
N ASP A 248 18.35 56.20 -12.19
CA ASP A 248 17.79 56.31 -13.54
C ASP A 248 18.61 55.55 -14.60
N GLN A 249 19.92 55.37 -14.37
CA GLN A 249 20.78 54.60 -15.27
C GLN A 249 20.48 53.10 -15.20
N LEU A 250 20.16 52.58 -14.00
CA LEU A 250 19.72 51.21 -13.79
C LEU A 250 18.38 50.93 -14.49
N ALA A 251 17.45 51.88 -14.45
CA ALA A 251 16.17 51.77 -15.16
C ALA A 251 16.36 51.63 -16.68
N SER A 252 17.32 52.34 -17.27
CA SER A 252 17.62 52.24 -18.70
C SER A 252 18.23 50.90 -19.10
N ALA A 253 19.11 50.34 -18.26
CA ALA A 253 19.70 49.02 -18.46
C ALA A 253 18.66 47.90 -18.33
N LEU A 254 17.76 48.02 -17.35
CA LEU A 254 16.63 47.10 -17.15
C LEU A 254 15.64 47.14 -18.33
N SER A 255 15.35 48.32 -18.88
CA SER A 255 14.50 48.48 -20.07
C SER A 255 15.13 47.83 -21.32
N ALA A 256 16.45 47.93 -21.49
CA ALA A 256 17.16 47.27 -22.59
C ALA A 256 17.11 45.73 -22.48
N ILE A 257 17.28 45.20 -21.25
CA ILE A 257 17.15 43.77 -20.96
C ILE A 257 15.71 43.31 -21.20
N ALA A 258 14.71 44.05 -20.69
CA ALA A 258 13.30 43.76 -20.91
C ALA A 258 12.92 43.74 -22.39
N SER A 259 13.42 44.69 -23.17
CA SER A 259 13.18 44.78 -24.62
C SER A 259 13.79 43.60 -25.39
N ALA A 260 14.92 43.08 -24.93
CA ALA A 260 15.54 41.88 -25.49
C ALA A 260 14.75 40.61 -25.11
N LEU A 261 14.23 40.53 -23.88
CA LEU A 261 13.37 39.42 -23.43
C LEU A 261 11.95 39.47 -24.04
N ALA A 262 11.44 40.63 -24.43
CA ALA A 262 10.09 40.79 -24.99
C ALA A 262 9.95 40.21 -26.41
N GLN A 263 11.06 39.94 -27.09
CA GLN A 263 11.08 39.41 -28.45
C GLN A 263 10.68 37.93 -28.53
N ASP A 264 10.59 37.23 -27.39
CA ASP A 264 10.20 35.82 -27.32
C ASP A 264 8.88 35.65 -26.54
N PRO A 265 7.86 34.98 -27.11
CA PRO A 265 6.55 34.80 -26.46
C PRO A 265 6.59 34.04 -25.12
N ALA A 266 7.63 33.25 -24.84
CA ALA A 266 7.78 32.54 -23.55
C ALA A 266 8.26 33.46 -22.41
N THR A 267 9.13 34.43 -22.72
CA THR A 267 9.69 35.39 -21.74
C THR A 267 8.94 36.72 -21.70
N GLN A 268 7.86 36.86 -22.49
CA GLN A 268 7.02 38.05 -22.54
C GLN A 268 6.46 38.47 -21.19
N GLN A 269 6.11 37.52 -20.31
CA GLN A 269 5.59 37.87 -18.97
C GLN A 269 6.66 38.53 -18.09
N LEU A 270 7.88 37.98 -18.09
CA LEU A 270 9.01 38.54 -17.37
C LEU A 270 9.47 39.88 -17.98
N ALA A 271 9.49 39.97 -19.31
CA ALA A 271 9.81 41.20 -20.03
C ALA A 271 8.80 42.32 -19.74
N ASN A 272 7.51 42.00 -19.71
CA ASN A 272 6.46 42.96 -19.40
C ASN A 272 6.57 43.42 -17.94
N ALA A 273 6.79 42.51 -16.99
CA ALA A 273 6.96 42.84 -15.57
C ALA A 273 8.15 43.79 -15.31
N ILE A 274 9.27 43.59 -16.03
CA ILE A 274 10.44 44.48 -15.92
C ILE A 274 10.19 45.83 -16.61
N ASN A 275 9.46 45.87 -17.74
CA ASN A 275 9.29 47.07 -18.54
C ASN A 275 8.19 48.02 -18.02
N THR A 276 7.10 47.51 -17.43
CA THR A 276 6.00 48.38 -16.96
C THR A 276 6.27 48.99 -15.60
N GLY A 277 7.21 48.46 -14.80
CA GLY A 277 7.36 48.83 -13.39
C GLY A 277 6.09 48.62 -12.56
N ASP A 278 5.05 48.04 -13.17
CA ASP A 278 3.71 47.87 -12.64
C ASP A 278 3.45 46.37 -12.52
N MET A 279 3.34 45.98 -11.27
CA MET A 279 3.42 44.64 -10.71
C MET A 279 2.01 44.16 -10.37
N ARG A 280 1.47 43.21 -11.13
CA ARG A 280 0.30 42.42 -10.71
C ARG A 280 0.38 40.98 -11.15
#